data_AF-A0A958N329-F1
#
_entry.id   AF-A0A958N329-F1
#
_cell.length_a   1.000
_cell.length_b   1.000
_cell.length_c   1.000
_cell.angle_alpha   90.00
_cell.angle_beta   90.00
_cell.angle_gamma   90.00
#
_symmetry.space_group_name_H-M   'P 1'
#
loop_
_entity.id
_entity.type
_entity.pdbx_description
1 polymer ?
#
loop_
_entity_poly.entity_id
_entity_poly.type
_entity_poly.pdbx_seq_one_letter_code
_entity_poly.pdbx_strand_id
1 'polypeptide(L)'
;MKKENKILIAILIPILAIFIFVYPRILIDWLGKANPWTSYLYQYTFGLVFFGIGILLVLRTKACIPGRGRDSLWLKILIAGFIFFASFHGLWVYMSLTWPVKG
;
A
#
# COMPACT_ATOMS: atom_id res chain seq x y z
N MET A 1 -20.63 -5.74 20.38
CA MET A 1 -19.67 -4.75 19.82
C MET A 1 -19.86 -3.40 20.52
N LYS A 2 -18.83 -2.82 21.13
CA LYS A 2 -18.92 -1.53 21.86
C LYS A 2 -19.43 -0.40 20.93
N LYS A 3 -20.21 0.55 21.48
CA LYS A 3 -20.78 1.71 20.74
C LYS A 3 -19.71 2.51 20.00
N GLU A 4 -18.55 2.67 20.61
CA GLU A 4 -17.37 3.35 20.05
C GLU A 4 -16.90 2.71 18.73
N ASN A 5 -16.90 1.38 18.64
CA ASN A 5 -16.50 0.68 17.41
C ASN A 5 -17.50 0.89 16.27
N LYS A 6 -18.80 1.06 16.58
CA LYS A 6 -19.83 1.33 15.54
C LYS A 6 -19.65 2.71 14.93
N ILE A 7 -19.36 3.72 15.74
CA ILE A 7 -19.09 5.09 15.28
C ILE A 7 -17.82 5.11 14.43
N LEU A 8 -16.78 4.41 14.88
CA LEU A 8 -15.50 4.32 14.16
C LEU A 8 -15.67 3.67 12.79
N ILE A 9 -16.40 2.56 12.69
CA ILE A 9 -16.72 1.89 11.41
C ILE A 9 -17.56 2.79 10.51
N ALA A 10 -18.57 3.49 11.05
CA ALA A 10 -19.44 4.39 10.29
C ALA A 10 -18.67 5.58 9.67
N ILE A 11 -17.54 5.97 10.26
CA ILE A 11 -16.64 7.02 9.73
C ILE A 11 -15.60 6.41 8.77
N LEU A 12 -15.06 5.23 9.08
CA LEU A 12 -14.01 4.61 8.27
C LEU A 12 -14.49 4.20 6.88
N ILE A 13 -15.70 3.67 6.77
CA ILE A 13 -16.29 3.24 5.49
C ILE A 13 -16.39 4.39 4.48
N PRO A 14 -17.02 5.55 4.79
CA PRO A 14 -17.09 6.65 3.84
C PRO A 14 -15.72 7.24 3.53
N ILE A 15 -14.80 7.31 4.49
CA ILE A 15 -13.42 7.76 4.22
C ILE A 15 -12.73 6.83 3.22
N LEU A 16 -12.82 5.52 3.42
CA LEU A 16 -12.25 4.54 2.49
C LEU A 16 -12.93 4.63 1.11
N ALA A 17 -14.25 4.80 1.06
CA ALA A 17 -14.97 4.98 -0.20
C ALA A 17 -14.49 6.24 -0.93
N ILE A 18 -14.41 7.38 -0.23
CA ILE A 18 -13.87 8.63 -0.78
C ILE A 18 -12.45 8.40 -1.30
N PHE A 19 -11.59 7.74 -0.51
CA PHE A 19 -10.23 7.44 -0.94
C PHE A 19 -10.21 6.57 -2.21
N ILE A 20 -10.97 5.46 -2.25
CA ILE A 20 -11.07 4.56 -3.41
C ILE A 20 -11.51 5.30 -4.67
N PHE A 21 -12.43 6.27 -4.56
CA PHE A 21 -12.99 6.96 -5.71
C PHE A 21 -12.23 8.23 -6.10
N VAL A 22 -11.74 8.99 -5.14
CA VAL A 22 -11.11 10.30 -5.38
C VAL A 22 -9.63 10.15 -5.69
N TYR A 23 -8.92 9.27 -4.97
CA TYR A 23 -7.47 9.11 -5.16
C TYR A 23 -7.06 8.74 -6.60
N PRO A 24 -7.72 7.80 -7.30
CA PRO A 24 -7.37 7.51 -8.70
C PRO A 24 -7.57 8.70 -9.62
N ARG A 25 -8.60 9.52 -9.37
CA ARG A 25 -8.90 10.71 -10.18
C ARG A 25 -7.82 11.77 -10.00
N ILE A 26 -7.39 12.01 -8.76
CA ILE A 26 -6.27 12.92 -8.48
C ILE A 26 -5.00 12.47 -9.23
N LEU A 27 -4.66 11.18 -9.16
CA LEU A 27 -3.48 10.67 -9.86
C LEU A 27 -3.60 10.83 -11.38
N ILE A 28 -4.78 10.52 -11.94
CA ILE A 28 -5.04 10.66 -13.38
C ILE A 28 -4.95 12.13 -13.81
N ASP A 29 -5.47 13.06 -13.03
CA ASP A 29 -5.45 14.49 -13.34
C ASP A 29 -4.02 15.06 -13.26
N TRP A 30 -3.18 14.54 -12.35
CA TRP A 30 -1.80 15.02 -12.17
C TRP A 30 -0.81 14.41 -13.15
N LEU A 31 -0.92 13.11 -13.44
CA LEU A 31 0.08 12.36 -14.19
C LEU A 31 -0.39 11.92 -15.58
N GLY A 32 -1.70 11.88 -15.80
CA GLY A 32 -2.33 11.41 -17.04
C GLY A 32 -2.74 9.94 -16.99
N LYS A 33 -3.77 9.59 -17.78
CA LYS A 33 -4.35 8.24 -17.84
C LYS A 33 -3.40 7.16 -18.36
N ALA A 34 -2.52 7.53 -19.30
CA ALA A 34 -1.59 6.61 -19.96
C ALA A 34 -0.19 6.59 -19.32
N ASN A 35 0.03 7.36 -18.25
CA ASN A 35 1.32 7.41 -17.59
C ASN A 35 1.50 6.17 -16.70
N PRO A 36 2.55 5.36 -16.89
CA PRO A 36 2.77 4.14 -16.10
C PRO A 36 2.95 4.43 -14.61
N TRP A 37 3.43 5.64 -14.25
CA TRP A 37 3.52 6.08 -12.86
C TRP A 37 2.15 6.24 -12.20
N THR A 38 1.09 6.56 -12.95
CA THR A 38 -0.28 6.65 -12.43
C THR A 38 -0.75 5.29 -11.92
N SER A 39 -0.59 4.24 -12.73
CA SER A 39 -0.96 2.88 -12.35
C SER A 39 -0.11 2.37 -11.18
N TYR A 40 1.20 2.64 -11.21
CA TYR A 40 2.12 2.26 -10.14
C TYR A 40 1.74 2.91 -8.80
N LEU A 41 1.55 4.25 -8.76
CA LEU A 41 1.20 4.98 -7.55
C LEU A 41 -0.20 4.64 -7.05
N TYR A 42 -1.13 4.30 -7.95
CA TYR A 42 -2.42 3.79 -7.54
C TYR A 42 -2.25 2.46 -6.80
N GLN A 43 -1.59 1.49 -7.43
CA GLN A 43 -1.44 0.14 -6.89
C GLN A 43 -0.66 0.12 -5.56
N TYR A 44 0.47 0.81 -5.45
CA TYR A 44 1.30 0.73 -4.25
C TYR A 44 0.84 1.65 -3.12
N THR A 45 0.23 2.80 -3.38
CA THR A 45 -0.36 3.60 -2.28
C THR A 45 -1.61 2.92 -1.74
N PHE A 46 -2.47 2.40 -2.62
CA PHE A 46 -3.62 1.62 -2.19
C PHE A 46 -3.15 0.37 -1.43
N GLY A 47 -2.20 -0.37 -2.01
CA GLY A 47 -1.58 -1.53 -1.38
C GLY A 47 -0.96 -1.21 -0.02
N LEU A 48 -0.29 -0.06 0.14
CA LEU A 48 0.31 0.38 1.40
C LEU A 48 -0.74 0.60 2.48
N VAL A 49 -1.91 1.16 2.16
CA VAL A 49 -3.01 1.34 3.12
C VAL A 49 -3.48 -0.02 3.64
N PHE A 50 -3.78 -0.96 2.75
CA PHE A 50 -4.25 -2.30 3.16
C PHE A 50 -3.17 -3.10 3.87
N PHE A 51 -1.93 -3.03 3.39
CA PHE A 51 -0.78 -3.66 4.03
C PHE A 51 -0.58 -3.11 5.44
N GLY A 52 -0.64 -1.78 5.61
CA GLY A 52 -0.56 -1.11 6.92
C GLY A 52 -1.66 -1.55 7.87
N ILE A 53 -2.91 -1.67 7.41
CA ILE A 53 -4.02 -2.23 8.20
C ILE A 53 -3.70 -3.67 8.62
N GLY A 54 -3.17 -4.49 7.72
CA GLY A 54 -2.72 -5.86 8.02
C GLY A 54 -1.62 -5.90 9.09
N ILE A 55 -0.60 -5.03 8.98
CA ILE A 55 0.46 -4.89 9.99
C ILE A 55 -0.12 -4.47 11.34
N LEU A 56 -1.02 -3.49 11.36
CA LEU A 56 -1.70 -3.07 12.60
C LEU A 56 -2.46 -4.24 13.23
N LEU A 57 -3.17 -5.04 12.44
CA LEU A 57 -3.87 -6.23 12.92
C LEU A 57 -2.90 -7.27 13.50
N VAL A 58 -1.81 -7.60 12.79
CA VAL A 58 -0.78 -8.54 13.25
C VAL A 58 -0.21 -8.13 14.61
N LEU A 59 0.06 -6.83 14.80
CA LEU A 59 0.58 -6.30 16.06
C LEU A 59 -0.49 -6.33 17.17
N ARG A 60 -1.74 -5.98 16.83
CA ARG A 60 -2.86 -5.95 17.80
C ARG A 60 -3.27 -7.34 18.28
N THR A 61 -3.25 -8.32 17.41
CA THR A 61 -3.55 -9.73 17.74
C THR A 61 -2.35 -10.45 18.36
N LYS A 62 -1.19 -9.78 18.44
CA LYS A 62 0.08 -10.36 18.89
C LYS A 62 0.51 -11.59 18.08
N ALA A 63 0.11 -11.65 16.80
CA ALA A 63 0.54 -12.70 15.88
C ALA A 63 2.04 -12.63 15.59
N CYS A 64 2.62 -11.42 15.62
CA CYS A 64 4.06 -11.21 15.68
C CYS A 64 4.37 -10.19 16.77
N ILE A 65 5.29 -10.52 17.68
CA ILE A 65 5.68 -9.64 18.78
C ILE A 65 7.05 -9.02 18.47
N PRO A 66 7.14 -7.69 18.30
CA PRO A 66 8.42 -7.00 18.18
C PRO A 66 9.31 -7.27 19.41
N GLY A 67 10.61 -7.49 19.19
CA GLY A 67 11.57 -7.89 20.23
C GLY A 67 11.65 -9.40 20.48
N ARG A 68 10.67 -10.21 20.01
CA ARG A 68 10.67 -11.66 20.20
C ARG A 68 11.34 -12.39 19.01
N GLY A 69 12.66 -12.39 18.96
CA GLY A 69 13.47 -13.24 18.08
C GLY A 69 12.89 -13.46 16.67
N ARG A 70 12.35 -14.66 16.43
CA ARG A 70 11.82 -15.08 15.11
C ARG A 70 10.59 -14.28 14.67
N ASP A 71 9.73 -13.84 15.57
CA ASP A 71 8.57 -13.01 15.25
C ASP A 71 9.00 -11.66 14.67
N SER A 72 10.08 -11.09 15.24
CA SER A 72 10.66 -9.84 14.74
C SER A 72 11.33 -10.03 13.39
N LEU A 73 11.94 -11.20 13.14
CA LEU A 73 12.48 -11.54 11.83
C LEU A 73 11.34 -11.62 10.79
N TRP A 74 10.25 -12.31 11.09
CA TRP A 74 9.11 -12.41 10.18
C TRP A 74 8.44 -11.06 9.90
N LEU A 75 8.30 -10.20 10.92
CA LEU A 75 7.79 -8.85 10.73
C LEU A 75 8.70 -8.02 9.82
N LYS A 76 10.04 -8.14 10.00
CA LYS A 76 11.01 -7.49 9.11
C LYS A 76 10.93 -8.02 7.69
N ILE A 77 10.83 -9.34 7.50
CA ILE A 77 10.69 -9.96 6.16
C ILE A 77 9.42 -9.49 5.48
N LEU A 78 8.30 -9.40 6.22
CA LEU A 78 7.03 -8.95 5.68
C LEU A 78 7.09 -7.50 5.17
N ILE A 79 7.65 -6.59 5.98
CA ILE A 79 7.84 -5.18 5.60
C ILE A 79 8.86 -5.07 4.44
N ALA A 80 9.98 -5.79 4.53
CA ALA A 80 11.00 -5.79 3.51
C ALA A 80 10.47 -6.31 2.17
N GLY A 81 9.62 -7.34 2.19
CA GLY A 81 8.97 -7.88 0.99
C GLY A 81 8.12 -6.83 0.29
N PHE A 82 7.28 -6.10 1.02
CA PHE A 82 6.48 -5.02 0.45
C PHE A 82 7.36 -3.94 -0.19
N ILE A 83 8.37 -3.46 0.54
CA ILE A 83 9.29 -2.42 0.06
C ILE A 83 10.07 -2.92 -1.17
N PHE A 84 10.55 -4.16 -1.14
CA PHE A 84 11.27 -4.79 -2.24
C PHE A 84 10.42 -4.82 -3.50
N PHE A 85 9.20 -5.36 -3.45
CA PHE A 85 8.33 -5.42 -4.62
C PHE A 85 7.91 -4.05 -5.13
N ALA A 86 7.63 -3.08 -4.25
CA ALA A 86 7.34 -1.70 -4.65
C ALA A 86 8.54 -1.08 -5.39
N SER A 87 9.72 -1.17 -4.80
CA SER A 87 10.95 -0.61 -5.37
C SER A 87 11.31 -1.28 -6.68
N PHE A 88 11.22 -2.61 -6.75
CA PHE A 88 11.55 -3.37 -7.95
C PHE A 88 10.60 -3.05 -9.11
N HIS A 89 9.30 -2.92 -8.86
CA HIS A 89 8.34 -2.51 -9.89
C HIS A 89 8.57 -1.06 -10.31
N GLY A 90 8.83 -0.14 -9.38
CA GLY A 90 9.16 1.25 -9.70
C GLY A 90 10.43 1.36 -10.55
N LEU A 91 11.45 0.54 -10.24
CA LEU A 91 12.66 0.40 -11.05
C LEU A 91 12.32 -0.11 -12.45
N TRP A 92 11.43 -1.09 -12.58
CA TRP A 92 11.00 -1.60 -13.88
C TRP A 92 10.27 -0.55 -14.72
N VAL A 93 9.38 0.23 -14.09
CA VAL A 93 8.72 1.38 -14.74
C VAL A 93 9.76 2.38 -15.22
N TYR A 94 10.70 2.77 -14.37
CA TYR A 94 11.78 3.67 -14.75
C TYR A 94 12.60 3.13 -15.94
N MET A 95 13.07 1.89 -15.85
CA MET A 95 13.83 1.24 -16.92
C MET A 95 13.04 1.16 -18.22
N SER A 96 11.74 0.89 -18.17
CA SER A 96 10.90 0.84 -19.37
C SER A 96 10.77 2.20 -20.09
N LEU A 97 10.95 3.30 -19.36
CA LEU A 97 10.88 4.65 -19.90
C LEU A 97 12.23 5.17 -20.38
N THR A 98 13.33 4.72 -19.76
CA THR A 98 14.67 5.27 -20.03
C THR A 98 15.55 4.37 -20.87
N TRP A 99 15.31 3.06 -20.88
CA TRP A 99 16.17 2.12 -21.59
C TRP A 99 15.84 2.13 -23.08
N PRO A 100 16.79 2.51 -23.95
CA PRO A 100 16.58 2.42 -25.39
C PRO A 100 16.58 0.94 -25.78
N VAL A 101 15.38 0.37 -25.91
CA VAL A 101 15.21 -0.87 -26.66
C VAL A 101 15.54 -0.55 -28.11
N LYS A 102 16.60 -1.18 -28.65
CA LYS A 102 16.81 -1.21 -30.10
C LYS A 102 15.56 -1.84 -30.70
N GLY A 103 14.69 -1.02 -31.29
CA GLY A 103 13.56 -1.47 -32.10
C GLY A 103 14.03 -2.18 -33.36
#